data_AF-A0A963XQ69-F1
#
_entry.id   AF-A0A963XQ69-F1
#
_cell.length_a   1.000
_cell.length_b   1.000
_cell.length_c   1.000
_cell.angle_alpha   90.00
_cell.angle_beta   90.00
_cell.angle_gamma   90.00
#
_symmetry.space_group_name_H-M   'P 1'
#
loop_
_entity.id
_entity.type
_entity.pdbx_description
1 polymer ?
#
loop_
_entity_poly.entity_id
_entity_poly.type
_entity_poly.pdbx_seq_one_letter_code
_entity_poly.pdbx_strand_id
1 'polypeptide(L)'
;MSAVGGAAQGGESLLFLTDEQLRKGIEAMFFAYRGFTADPDRILENHAYGRAHHRAIHFINRQPGLTVNTLLSVLGVTKQSLNRVLRTLVEDGLVESRVGRRDKRERHLFLTE
;
A
#
# COMPACT_ATOMS: atom_id res chain seq x y z
N MET A 1 -8.76 -49.68 39.43
CA MET A 1 -9.79 -49.33 38.44
C MET A 1 -9.94 -47.81 38.52
N SER A 2 -9.24 -47.03 37.69
CA SER A 2 -9.66 -46.53 36.34
C SER A 2 -10.97 -45.75 36.44
N ALA A 3 -11.17 -44.52 35.94
CA ALA A 3 -10.54 -43.72 34.87
C ALA A 3 -10.78 -42.20 35.18
N VAL A 4 -9.86 -41.27 34.93
CA VAL A 4 -9.63 -40.46 33.70
C VAL A 4 -10.88 -39.82 33.09
N GLY A 5 -10.80 -38.50 32.90
CA GLY A 5 -11.61 -37.72 31.95
C GLY A 5 -11.96 -36.36 32.55
N GLY A 6 -11.28 -35.25 32.27
CA GLY A 6 -10.59 -34.86 31.04
C GLY A 6 -11.04 -33.44 30.77
N ALA A 7 -10.14 -32.49 31.00
CA ALA A 7 -10.31 -31.08 30.69
C ALA A 7 -10.65 -30.92 29.21
N ALA A 8 -11.90 -30.60 28.88
CA ALA A 8 -12.34 -30.45 27.50
C ALA A 8 -13.45 -29.39 27.33
N GLN A 9 -13.45 -28.33 28.15
CA GLN A 9 -14.34 -27.17 27.94
C GLN A 9 -13.60 -25.90 27.51
N GLY A 10 -12.27 -25.87 27.53
CA GLY A 10 -11.48 -24.69 27.16
C GLY A 10 -10.93 -24.67 25.72
N GLY A 11 -10.99 -25.80 25.01
CA GLY A 11 -10.27 -25.98 23.74
C GLY A 11 -11.05 -25.60 22.47
N GLU A 12 -12.37 -25.79 22.45
CA GLU A 12 -13.17 -25.57 21.24
C GLU A 12 -13.59 -24.10 21.04
N SER A 13 -13.58 -23.28 22.10
CA SER A 13 -13.80 -21.83 22.01
C SER A 13 -12.61 -21.05 21.41
N LEU A 14 -11.50 -21.72 21.09
CA LEU A 14 -10.26 -21.11 20.61
C LEU A 14 -10.06 -21.23 19.08
N LEU A 15 -11.00 -21.83 18.35
CA LEU A 15 -10.81 -22.11 16.92
C LEU A 15 -11.63 -21.20 15.97
N PHE A 16 -12.58 -20.42 16.48
CA PHE A 16 -13.37 -19.51 15.65
C PHE A 16 -13.62 -18.18 16.37
N LEU A 17 -13.26 -17.07 15.71
CA LEU A 17 -13.64 -15.73 16.16
C LEU A 17 -15.16 -15.61 16.09
N THR A 18 -15.81 -15.07 17.13
CA THR A 18 -17.21 -14.67 17.02
C THR A 18 -17.34 -13.49 16.06
N ASP A 19 -18.54 -13.30 15.49
CA ASP A 19 -18.82 -12.12 14.65
C ASP A 19 -18.49 -10.80 15.35
N GLU A 20 -18.66 -10.75 16.67
CA GLU A 20 -18.30 -9.59 17.48
C GLU A 20 -16.78 -9.38 17.58
N GLN A 21 -16.01 -10.45 17.79
CA GLN A 21 -14.56 -10.38 17.82
C GLN A 21 -13.99 -10.01 16.45
N LEU A 22 -14.57 -10.56 15.36
CA LEU A 22 -14.19 -10.21 14.00
C LEU A 22 -14.45 -8.73 13.71
N ARG A 23 -15.62 -8.20 14.10
CA ARG A 23 -15.96 -6.78 13.94
C ARG A 23 -15.00 -5.87 14.70
N LYS A 24 -14.69 -6.19 15.96
CA LYS A 24 -13.71 -5.45 16.77
C LYS A 24 -12.32 -5.46 16.12
N GLY A 25 -11.91 -6.59 15.54
CA GLY A 25 -10.66 -6.69 14.78
C GLY A 25 -10.64 -5.79 13.53
N ILE A 26 -11.74 -5.76 12.77
CA ILE A 26 -11.89 -4.88 11.60
C ILE A 26 -11.83 -3.40 12.02
N GLU A 27 -12.54 -3.03 13.08
CA GLU A 27 -12.52 -1.67 13.62
C GLU A 27 -11.12 -1.26 14.12
N ALA A 28 -10.42 -2.14 14.82
CA ALA A 28 -9.05 -1.89 15.27
C ALA A 28 -8.11 -1.66 14.07
N MET A 29 -8.21 -2.48 13.03
CA MET A 29 -7.44 -2.29 11.79
C MET A 29 -7.79 -0.98 11.09
N PHE A 30 -9.08 -0.61 11.07
CA PHE A 30 -9.53 0.66 10.51
C PHE A 30 -8.94 1.86 11.26
N PHE A 31 -9.02 1.88 12.59
CA PHE A 31 -8.47 2.97 13.39
C PHE A 31 -6.95 3.03 13.33
N ALA A 32 -6.26 1.89 13.35
CA ALA A 32 -4.81 1.82 13.19
C ALA A 32 -4.39 2.35 11.82
N TYR A 33 -5.04 1.93 10.74
CA TYR A 33 -4.74 2.41 9.39
C TYR A 33 -5.01 3.92 9.24
N ARG A 34 -6.12 4.42 9.80
CA ARG A 34 -6.44 5.85 9.80
C ARG A 34 -5.39 6.65 10.56
N GLY A 35 -5.02 6.23 11.76
CA GLY A 35 -4.00 6.89 12.57
C GLY A 35 -2.64 6.90 11.88
N PHE A 36 -2.23 5.76 11.33
CA PHE A 36 -0.95 5.60 10.62
C PHE A 36 -0.83 6.52 9.38
N THR A 37 -1.94 6.77 8.70
CA THR A 37 -1.95 7.60 7.46
C THR A 37 -2.21 9.08 7.71
N ALA A 38 -2.66 9.48 8.90
CA ALA A 38 -3.09 10.85 9.19
C ALA A 38 -1.97 11.90 9.07
N ASP A 39 -0.79 11.63 9.62
CA ASP A 39 0.31 12.61 9.58
C ASP A 39 0.91 12.78 8.17
N PRO A 40 1.19 11.70 7.41
CA PRO A 40 1.55 11.83 6.00
C PRO A 40 0.51 12.60 5.18
N ASP A 41 -0.78 12.35 5.38
CA ASP A 41 -1.83 13.05 4.65
C ASP A 41 -1.82 14.56 4.91
N ARG A 42 -1.68 14.97 6.18
CA ARG A 42 -1.58 16.40 6.55
C ARG A 42 -0.40 17.10 5.87
N ILE A 43 0.73 16.41 5.73
CA ILE A 43 1.89 16.96 5.03
C ILE A 43 1.56 17.11 3.54
N LEU A 44 0.95 16.10 2.92
CA LEU A 44 0.63 16.08 1.49
C LEU A 44 -0.47 17.07 1.07
N GLU A 45 -1.40 17.40 1.97
CA GLU A 45 -2.45 18.41 1.74
C GLU A 45 -1.87 19.76 1.28
N ASN A 46 -0.68 20.14 1.78
CA ASN A 46 -0.01 21.37 1.40
C ASN A 46 0.63 21.34 0.01
N HIS A 47 0.71 20.16 -0.63
CA HIS A 47 1.40 19.94 -1.91
C HIS A 47 0.43 19.55 -3.04
N ALA A 48 -0.89 19.65 -2.82
CA ALA A 48 -1.93 19.10 -3.72
C ALA A 48 -1.75 17.60 -4.01
N TYR A 49 -1.01 16.89 -3.15
CA TYR A 49 -0.69 15.48 -3.31
C TYR A 49 -1.62 14.61 -2.46
N GLY A 50 -1.87 13.42 -2.97
CA GLY A 50 -2.56 12.36 -2.24
C GLY A 50 -1.64 11.16 -1.96
N ARG A 51 -2.11 10.22 -1.15
CA ARG A 51 -1.36 9.00 -0.76
C ARG A 51 -0.75 8.22 -1.91
N ALA A 52 -1.39 8.22 -3.09
CA ALA A 52 -0.86 7.53 -4.26
C ALA A 52 0.46 8.18 -4.77
N HIS A 53 0.58 9.50 -4.68
CA HIS A 53 1.81 10.23 -5.02
C HIS A 53 2.93 9.87 -4.05
N HIS A 54 2.65 9.94 -2.74
CA HIS A 54 3.62 9.56 -1.71
C HIS A 54 4.11 8.11 -1.87
N ARG A 55 3.19 7.16 -2.07
CA ARG A 55 3.58 5.77 -2.30
C ARG A 55 4.37 5.60 -3.60
N ALA A 56 4.02 6.32 -4.67
CA ALA A 56 4.76 6.27 -5.93
C ALA A 56 6.20 6.75 -5.74
N ILE A 57 6.41 7.92 -5.13
CA ILE A 57 7.74 8.46 -4.81
C ILE A 57 8.52 7.46 -3.94
N HIS A 58 7.89 6.92 -2.89
CA HIS A 58 8.52 5.94 -2.01
C HIS A 58 9.06 4.73 -2.78
N PHE A 59 8.25 4.11 -3.65
CA PHE A 59 8.69 2.94 -4.40
C PHE A 59 9.71 3.27 -5.48
N ILE A 60 9.57 4.41 -6.17
CA ILE A 60 10.56 4.85 -7.17
C ILE A 60 11.91 5.11 -6.49
N ASN A 61 11.93 5.71 -5.30
CA ASN A 61 13.15 5.89 -4.51
C ASN A 61 13.78 4.55 -4.08
N ARG A 62 12.94 3.62 -3.62
CA ARG A 62 13.41 2.31 -3.12
C ARG A 62 13.93 1.40 -4.22
N GLN A 63 13.44 1.56 -5.45
CA GLN A 63 13.87 0.80 -6.62
C GLN A 63 13.99 1.71 -7.85
N PRO A 64 15.06 2.50 -7.96
CA PRO A 64 15.27 3.37 -9.12
C PRO A 64 15.28 2.58 -10.43
N GLY A 65 14.55 3.06 -11.44
CA GLY A 65 14.42 2.41 -12.74
C GLY A 65 13.35 1.32 -12.81
N LEU A 66 12.53 1.13 -11.77
CA LEU A 66 11.35 0.27 -11.85
C LEU A 66 10.42 0.71 -13.00
N THR A 67 9.71 -0.26 -13.58
CA THR A 67 8.81 0.02 -14.71
C THR A 67 7.45 0.55 -14.23
N VAL A 68 6.75 1.29 -15.09
CA VAL A 68 5.35 1.71 -14.83
C VAL A 68 4.45 0.51 -14.48
N ASN A 69 4.64 -0.65 -15.13
CA ASN A 69 3.85 -1.85 -14.85
C ASN A 69 4.16 -2.44 -13.46
N THR A 70 5.44 -2.44 -13.06
CA THR A 70 5.85 -2.85 -11.72
C THR A 70 5.22 -1.94 -10.67
N LEU A 71 5.24 -0.62 -10.91
CA LEU A 71 4.63 0.35 -9.99
C LEU A 71 3.12 0.15 -9.87
N LEU A 72 2.44 -0.10 -11.00
CA LEU A 72 1.00 -0.38 -11.04
C LEU A 72 0.65 -1.60 -10.18
N SER A 73 1.42 -2.68 -10.31
CA SER A 73 1.24 -3.91 -9.55
C SER A 73 1.41 -3.68 -8.04
N VAL A 74 2.48 -3.00 -7.63
CA VAL A 74 2.79 -2.77 -6.21
C VAL A 74 1.80 -1.80 -5.56
N LEU A 75 1.34 -0.78 -6.28
CA LEU A 75 0.40 0.20 -5.72
C LEU A 75 -1.04 -0.30 -5.62
N GLY A 76 -1.40 -1.32 -6.40
CA GLY A 76 -2.76 -1.88 -6.44
C GLY A 76 -3.81 -0.88 -6.88
N VAL A 77 -3.46 0.05 -7.79
CA VAL A 77 -4.37 1.08 -8.30
C VAL A 77 -4.71 0.86 -9.77
N THR A 78 -5.69 1.58 -10.29
CA THR A 78 -6.01 1.53 -11.73
C THR A 78 -4.95 2.25 -12.56
N LYS A 79 -4.79 1.84 -13.82
CA LYS A 79 -3.88 2.49 -14.77
C LYS A 79 -4.18 3.98 -14.95
N GLN A 80 -5.46 4.35 -14.97
CA GLN A 80 -5.88 5.76 -15.06
C GLN A 80 -5.44 6.56 -13.83
N SER A 81 -5.60 5.99 -12.63
CA SER A 81 -5.14 6.62 -11.38
C SER A 81 -3.62 6.79 -11.39
N LEU A 82 -2.87 5.74 -11.74
CA LEU A 82 -1.41 5.82 -11.84
C LEU A 82 -0.94 6.85 -12.87
N ASN A 83 -1.58 6.90 -14.05
CA ASN A 83 -1.23 7.87 -15.08
C ASN A 83 -1.43 9.32 -14.62
N ARG A 84 -2.47 9.60 -13.82
CA ARG A 84 -2.67 10.92 -13.22
C ARG A 84 -1.55 11.25 -12.23
N VAL A 85 -1.24 10.31 -11.33
CA VAL A 85 -0.15 10.47 -10.35
C VAL A 85 1.20 10.71 -11.03
N LEU A 86 1.58 9.87 -11.99
CA LEU A 86 2.87 10.01 -12.68
C LEU A 86 2.94 11.29 -13.51
N ARG A 87 1.82 11.73 -14.10
CA ARG A 87 1.78 12.99 -14.83
C ARG A 87 2.12 14.15 -13.90
N THR A 88 1.43 14.27 -12.77
CA THR A 88 1.69 15.32 -11.78
C THR A 88 3.14 15.28 -11.28
N LEU A 89 3.66 14.10 -10.91
CA LEU A 89 5.04 13.98 -10.44
C LEU A 89 6.10 14.35 -11.50
N VAL A 90 5.82 14.11 -12.78
CA VAL A 90 6.70 14.51 -13.90
C VAL A 90 6.59 16.01 -14.18
N GLU A 91 5.37 16.56 -14.17
CA GLU A 91 5.12 18.00 -14.36
C GLU A 91 5.76 18.84 -13.25
N ASP A 92 5.72 18.36 -12.01
CA ASP A 92 6.37 18.99 -10.86
C ASP A 92 7.87 18.72 -10.78
N GLY A 93 8.42 17.98 -11.76
CA GLY A 93 9.84 17.72 -11.86
C GLY A 93 10.42 16.85 -10.75
N LEU A 94 9.61 16.01 -10.09
CA LEU A 94 10.03 15.07 -9.04
C LEU A 94 10.38 13.67 -9.58
N VAL A 95 9.83 13.32 -10.75
CA VAL A 95 10.03 12.02 -11.38
C VAL A 95 10.37 12.22 -12.85
N GLU A 96 11.36 11.48 -13.35
CA GLU A 96 11.63 11.35 -14.77
C GLU A 96 11.18 9.96 -15.28
N SER A 97 10.70 9.93 -16.53
CA SER A 97 10.26 8.70 -17.21
C SER A 97 11.11 8.47 -18.46
N ARG A 98 11.97 7.45 -18.41
CA ARG A 98 12.92 7.12 -19.47
C ARG A 98 12.41 5.95 -20.30
N VAL A 99 12.51 6.07 -21.64
CA VAL A 99 12.13 4.98 -22.57
C VAL A 99 13.08 3.80 -22.43
N GLY A 100 12.55 2.58 -22.38
CA GLY A 100 13.35 1.36 -22.36
C GLY A 100 14.26 1.23 -23.59
N ARG A 101 15.51 0.79 -23.37
CA ARG A 101 16.48 0.59 -24.45
C ARG A 101 16.19 -0.65 -25.31
N ARG A 102 15.62 -1.71 -24.70
CA ARG A 102 15.29 -2.97 -25.38
C ARG A 102 13.85 -2.98 -25.92
N ASP A 103 12.89 -2.53 -25.11
CA ASP A 103 11.50 -2.33 -25.54
C ASP A 103 11.10 -0.85 -25.36
N LYS A 104 10.79 -0.17 -26.46
CA LYS A 104 10.39 1.26 -26.45
C LYS A 104 9.03 1.50 -25.82
N ARG A 105 8.23 0.45 -25.59
CA ARG A 105 6.95 0.51 -24.87
C ARG A 105 7.16 0.58 -23.36
N GLU A 106 8.31 0.15 -22.86
CA GLU A 106 8.65 0.25 -21.45
C GLU A 106 9.05 1.68 -21.09
N ARG A 107 8.70 2.05 -19.85
CA ARG A 107 9.02 3.32 -19.23
C ARG A 107 9.58 3.03 -17.84
N HIS A 108 10.83 3.45 -17.63
CA HIS A 108 11.55 3.31 -16.36
C HIS A 108 11.49 4.63 -15.61
N LEU A 109 11.16 4.57 -14.33
CA LEU A 109 10.92 5.73 -13.49
C LEU A 109 12.09 5.98 -12.56
N PHE A 110 12.52 7.23 -12.42
CA PHE A 110 13.57 7.65 -11.49
C PHE A 110 13.13 8.92 -10.77
N LEU A 111 13.60 9.13 -9.54
CA LEU A 111 13.50 10.44 -8.91
C LEU A 111 14.51 11.39 -9.55
N THR A 112 14.15 12.66 -9.59
CA THR A 112 15.04 13.77 -9.96
C THR A 112 15.84 14.25 -8.73
N GLU A 113 16.84 15.10 -8.96
CA GLU A 113 17.63 15.76 -7.91
C GLU A 113 16.91 16.96 -7.30
#